data_AF-A0A9R0Q3E8-F1
#
_entry.id   AF-A0A9R0Q3E8-F1
#
_cell.length_a   1.000
_cell.length_b   1.000
_cell.length_c   1.000
_cell.angle_alpha   90.00
_cell.angle_beta   90.00
_cell.angle_gamma   90.00
#
_symmetry.space_group_name_H-M   'P 1'
#
loop_
_entity.id
_entity.type
_entity.pdbx_description
1 polymer ?
#
loop_
_entity_poly.entity_id
_entity_poly.type
_entity_poly.pdbx_seq_one_letter_code
_entity_poly.pdbx_strand_id
1 'polypeptide(L)'
;MAEEPSAKRHHAETSDKRSNLVDINTSDKRSNLVDINVPGEKRDYTRTLKGVELHGKETLEIVCTSEPDKADEMMSRLRMKGGGLYPSFIGVDVEYTDKEKPPQMAAVLQLCVEELCLVYHIAAATKWPKRLKDFLREEKLYTFVGFSIGGDKRMLQESGLEINPNNFIDMQRKWKDPKTRKYYDSLADVAGGVIHPFYEGMKKKMNRADHKLWGNSPLPDNLITYAGIDAYATYKSWKTIDNIVTGWDISKEQEADPYYHCNFADEDA
;
A
#
# COMPACT_ATOMS: atom_id res chain seq x y z
N MET A 1 -0.97 -42.12 39.93
CA MET A 1 -1.23 -40.74 40.40
C MET A 1 0.03 -39.96 40.12
N ALA A 2 -0.06 -38.95 39.27
CA ALA A 2 1.08 -38.21 38.74
C ALA A 2 1.39 -37.02 39.67
N GLU A 3 2.65 -36.88 40.07
CA GLU A 3 3.17 -35.68 40.73
C GLU A 3 3.99 -34.85 39.73
N GLU A 4 3.60 -33.59 39.58
CA GLU A 4 4.30 -32.53 38.85
C GLU A 4 5.52 -32.01 39.63
N PRO A 5 6.57 -31.53 38.95
CA PRO A 5 7.64 -30.77 39.59
C PRO A 5 7.45 -29.25 39.45
N SER A 6 7.30 -28.61 40.61
CA SER A 6 7.95 -27.39 41.12
C SER A 6 8.37 -26.28 40.14
N ALA A 7 7.65 -25.15 40.20
CA ALA A 7 8.11 -23.82 39.77
C ALA A 7 8.53 -22.98 40.99
N LYS A 8 9.76 -22.42 40.95
CA LYS A 8 10.30 -21.50 41.96
C LYS A 8 9.80 -20.07 41.73
N ARG A 9 9.37 -19.44 42.82
CA ARG A 9 8.96 -18.04 42.96
C ARG A 9 10.16 -17.10 43.04
N HIS A 10 10.02 -15.88 42.53
CA HIS A 10 10.74 -14.71 43.01
C HIS A 10 9.77 -13.55 43.27
N HIS A 11 9.88 -13.01 44.48
CA HIS A 11 9.20 -11.83 45.01
C HIS A 11 9.64 -10.54 44.30
N ALA A 12 8.72 -9.59 44.18
CA ALA A 12 9.03 -8.17 44.15
C ALA A 12 7.86 -7.38 44.77
N GLU A 13 8.22 -6.38 45.56
CA GLU A 13 7.41 -5.68 46.55
C GLU A 13 6.43 -4.67 45.96
N THR A 14 5.32 -4.48 46.67
CA THR A 14 4.34 -3.41 46.47
C THR A 14 4.76 -2.15 47.22
N SER A 15 4.81 -1.00 46.56
CA SER A 15 4.84 0.31 47.22
C SER A 15 3.77 1.25 46.65
N ASP A 16 2.78 1.55 47.49
CA ASP A 16 1.76 2.57 47.29
C ASP A 16 2.35 3.98 47.31
N LYS A 17 2.03 4.83 46.32
CA LYS A 17 2.00 6.30 46.48
C LYS A 17 0.86 6.94 45.67
N ARG A 18 -0.25 7.16 46.39
CA ARG A 18 -1.11 8.36 46.43
C ARG A 18 -1.14 9.26 45.17
N SER A 19 -2.25 9.19 44.43
CA SER A 19 -2.68 10.15 43.42
C SER A 19 -3.18 11.45 44.07
N ASN A 20 -2.58 12.59 43.71
CA ASN A 20 -3.17 13.90 43.93
C ASN A 20 -3.95 14.31 42.68
N LEU A 21 -5.24 14.63 42.86
CA LEU A 21 -6.05 15.39 41.91
C LEU A 21 -5.42 16.77 41.67
N VAL A 22 -5.30 17.16 40.40
CA VAL A 22 -5.39 18.56 39.98
C VAL A 22 -6.23 18.59 38.71
N ASP A 23 -7.44 19.13 38.82
CA ASP A 23 -8.29 19.54 37.72
C ASP A 23 -7.64 20.73 37.00
N ILE A 24 -7.31 20.58 35.71
CA ILE A 24 -7.19 21.70 34.77
C ILE A 24 -7.86 21.30 33.47
N ASN A 25 -9.15 21.61 33.36
CA ASN A 25 -9.78 21.92 32.09
C ASN A 25 -9.24 23.27 31.62
N THR A 26 -8.36 23.26 30.63
CA THR A 26 -8.24 24.39 29.70
C THR A 26 -7.94 23.84 28.33
N SER A 27 -8.86 24.11 27.42
CA SER A 27 -8.80 23.82 26.00
C SER A 27 -7.51 24.36 25.39
N ASP A 28 -6.61 23.47 25.02
CA ASP A 28 -5.55 23.79 24.07
C ASP A 28 -5.51 22.64 23.06
N LYS A 29 -6.14 22.85 21.89
CA LYS A 29 -5.95 22.01 20.70
C LYS A 29 -4.53 22.24 20.19
N ARG A 30 -3.52 21.83 20.96
CA ARG A 30 -2.19 21.60 20.42
C ARG A 30 -2.31 20.39 19.52
N SER A 31 -2.24 20.65 18.21
CA SER A 31 -2.07 19.64 17.18
C SER A 31 -1.11 18.56 17.67
N ASN A 32 -1.56 17.30 17.67
CA ASN A 32 -0.70 16.12 17.85
C ASN A 32 0.30 16.06 16.69
N LEU A 33 1.33 16.92 16.74
CA LEU A 33 2.51 16.84 15.89
C LEU A 33 3.30 15.64 16.40
N VAL A 34 2.95 14.46 15.90
CA VAL A 34 3.80 13.29 16.04
C VAL A 34 4.96 13.52 15.09
N ASP A 35 6.11 13.89 15.65
CA ASP A 35 7.34 14.06 14.87
C ASP A 35 7.70 12.74 14.17
N ILE A 36 7.98 12.82 12.87
CA ILE A 36 8.38 11.66 12.06
C ILE A 36 9.80 11.28 12.47
N ASN A 37 10.01 10.13 13.12
CA ASN A 37 11.35 9.69 13.53
C ASN A 37 12.00 8.77 12.48
N VAL A 38 12.29 9.30 11.29
CA VAL A 38 13.03 8.58 10.24
C VAL A 38 14.36 9.30 9.96
N PRO A 39 15.49 8.57 9.83
CA PRO A 39 16.79 9.16 9.49
C PRO A 39 16.78 9.80 8.09
N GLY A 40 17.15 11.09 7.98
CA GLY A 40 17.23 11.81 6.72
C GLY A 40 17.28 13.33 6.90
N GLU A 41 17.73 14.06 5.87
CA GLU A 41 17.61 15.52 5.86
C GLU A 41 16.15 15.89 5.55
N LYS A 42 15.42 16.32 6.59
CA LYS A 42 13.99 16.61 6.49
C LYS A 42 13.75 17.96 5.83
N ARG A 43 13.38 17.94 4.56
CA ARG A 43 12.93 19.11 3.81
C ARG A 43 11.74 18.70 2.97
N ASP A 44 10.63 19.40 3.17
CA ASP A 44 9.42 19.18 2.38
C ASP A 44 9.68 19.58 0.92
N TYR A 45 9.27 18.73 -0.01
CA TYR A 45 9.35 19.01 -1.44
C TYR A 45 8.25 18.29 -2.20
N THR A 46 7.99 18.75 -3.42
CA THR A 46 7.09 18.11 -4.37
C THR A 46 7.75 18.05 -5.74
N ARG A 47 7.70 16.88 -6.38
CA ARG A 47 8.16 16.62 -7.75
C ARG A 47 7.06 15.90 -8.51
N THR A 48 6.70 16.39 -9.69
CA THR A 48 5.67 15.77 -10.53
C THR A 48 6.29 15.30 -11.85
N LEU A 49 6.14 14.02 -12.15
CA LEU A 49 6.49 13.43 -13.44
C LEU A 49 5.20 13.14 -14.20
N LYS A 50 5.02 13.82 -15.34
CA LYS A 50 3.88 13.58 -16.25
C LYS A 50 4.39 12.91 -17.51
N GLY A 51 3.56 12.09 -18.13
CA GLY A 51 3.92 11.46 -19.40
C GLY A 51 4.93 10.31 -19.25
N VAL A 52 5.03 9.70 -18.06
CA VAL A 52 5.90 8.52 -17.88
C VAL A 52 5.33 7.38 -18.71
N GLU A 53 6.09 6.92 -19.70
CA GLU A 53 5.61 5.95 -20.69
C GLU A 53 5.29 4.59 -20.06
N LEU A 54 4.10 4.09 -20.37
CA LEU A 54 3.66 2.72 -20.13
C LEU A 54 3.56 1.98 -21.48
N HIS A 55 3.15 0.71 -21.44
CA HIS A 55 2.83 -0.01 -22.68
C HIS A 55 1.62 0.65 -23.41
N GLY A 56 1.54 0.51 -24.74
CA GLY A 56 0.33 0.87 -25.49
C GLY A 56 0.00 2.37 -25.66
N LYS A 57 1.00 3.26 -25.53
CA LYS A 57 0.84 4.74 -25.51
C LYS A 57 0.13 5.30 -24.27
N GLU A 58 -0.16 4.46 -23.28
CA GLU A 58 -0.62 4.94 -21.97
C GLU A 58 0.51 5.71 -21.28
N THR A 59 0.16 6.69 -20.44
CA THR A 59 1.13 7.45 -19.67
C THR A 59 0.71 7.57 -18.23
N LEU A 60 1.68 7.49 -17.33
CA LEU A 60 1.50 7.60 -15.89
C LEU A 60 1.78 9.03 -15.39
N GLU A 61 0.91 9.53 -14.50
CA GLU A 61 1.19 10.69 -13.67
C GLU A 61 1.70 10.22 -12.31
N ILE A 62 2.89 10.68 -11.93
CA ILE A 62 3.50 10.39 -10.63
C ILE A 62 3.71 11.70 -9.89
N VAL A 63 3.15 11.81 -8.69
CA VAL A 63 3.44 12.92 -7.77
C VAL A 63 4.24 12.37 -6.60
N CYS A 64 5.52 12.72 -6.56
CA CYS A 64 6.38 12.47 -5.41
C CYS A 64 6.34 13.67 -4.46
N THR A 65 6.07 13.44 -3.18
CA THR A 65 6.01 14.54 -2.21
C THR A 65 6.33 14.07 -0.80
N SER A 66 6.94 14.94 -0.01
CA SER A 66 7.01 14.87 1.45
C SER A 66 6.13 15.93 2.12
N GLU A 67 5.47 16.78 1.34
CA GLU A 67 4.63 17.87 1.80
C GLU A 67 3.24 17.35 2.26
N PRO A 68 2.83 17.60 3.52
CA PRO A 68 1.61 17.01 4.08
C PRO A 68 0.33 17.36 3.31
N ASP A 69 0.14 18.64 3.00
CA ASP A 69 -1.09 19.10 2.34
C ASP A 69 -1.16 18.57 0.89
N LYS A 70 -0.01 18.43 0.23
CA LYS A 70 0.05 17.84 -1.11
C LYS A 70 -0.25 16.35 -1.10
N ALA A 71 0.24 15.62 -0.09
CA ALA A 71 -0.09 14.21 0.08
C ALA A 71 -1.59 14.01 0.36
N ASP A 72 -2.21 14.87 1.18
CA ASP A 72 -3.66 14.85 1.44
C ASP A 72 -4.49 15.14 0.17
N GLU A 73 -4.05 16.10 -0.66
CA GLU A 73 -4.63 16.38 -1.98
C GLU A 73 -4.56 15.12 -2.87
N MET A 74 -3.39 14.50 -2.95
CA MET A 74 -3.17 13.31 -3.78
C MET A 74 -4.00 12.11 -3.34
N MET A 75 -4.07 11.84 -2.03
CA MET A 75 -4.95 10.80 -1.48
C MET A 75 -6.42 11.05 -1.85
N SER A 76 -6.85 12.32 -1.86
CA SER A 76 -8.21 12.69 -2.30
C SER A 76 -8.42 12.43 -3.79
N ARG A 77 -7.43 12.75 -4.64
CA ARG A 77 -7.46 12.45 -6.08
C ARG A 77 -7.52 10.95 -6.35
N LEU A 78 -6.73 10.14 -5.64
CA LEU A 78 -6.75 8.67 -5.76
C LEU A 78 -8.14 8.10 -5.44
N ARG A 79 -8.76 8.55 -4.33
CA ARG A 79 -10.13 8.15 -3.96
C ARG A 79 -11.15 8.50 -5.04
N MET A 80 -11.08 9.71 -5.60
CA MET A 80 -12.00 10.12 -6.67
C MET A 80 -11.80 9.31 -7.95
N LYS A 81 -10.55 8.96 -8.30
CA LYS A 81 -10.23 8.20 -9.51
C LYS A 81 -10.75 6.75 -9.44
N GLY A 82 -10.89 6.19 -8.24
CA GLY A 82 -11.53 4.90 -8.00
C GLY A 82 -13.04 4.85 -8.31
N GLY A 83 -13.67 5.98 -8.64
CA GLY A 83 -14.87 6.02 -9.50
C GLY A 83 -16.16 5.38 -8.96
N GLY A 84 -16.35 5.23 -7.65
CA GLY A 84 -17.62 4.72 -7.08
C GLY A 84 -18.00 3.28 -7.45
N LEU A 85 -17.16 2.59 -8.23
CA LEU A 85 -17.28 1.18 -8.56
C LEU A 85 -16.79 0.36 -7.36
N TYR A 86 -17.65 -0.55 -6.90
CA TYR A 86 -17.32 -1.48 -5.83
C TYR A 86 -17.12 -2.88 -6.43
N PRO A 87 -16.03 -3.60 -6.09
CA PRO A 87 -14.95 -3.19 -5.19
C PRO A 87 -13.94 -2.22 -5.84
N SER A 88 -13.44 -1.25 -5.06
CA SER A 88 -12.37 -0.33 -5.45
C SER A 88 -11.04 -0.80 -4.86
N PHE A 89 -9.94 -0.63 -5.61
CA PHE A 89 -8.60 -1.09 -5.20
C PHE A 89 -7.59 0.05 -5.21
N ILE A 90 -6.61 -0.01 -4.31
CA ILE A 90 -5.43 0.86 -4.33
C ILE A 90 -4.19 -0.03 -4.36
N GLY A 91 -3.40 0.07 -5.43
CA GLY A 91 -2.08 -0.57 -5.47
C GLY A 91 -1.16 0.10 -4.47
N VAL A 92 -0.49 -0.71 -3.64
CA VAL A 92 0.47 -0.24 -2.63
C VAL A 92 1.78 -0.99 -2.75
N ASP A 93 2.86 -0.25 -2.58
CA ASP A 93 4.20 -0.77 -2.39
C ASP A 93 4.92 0.09 -1.35
N VAL A 94 6.04 -0.40 -0.82
CA VAL A 94 6.86 0.34 0.15
C VAL A 94 8.34 0.09 -0.11
N GLU A 95 9.13 1.16 -0.15
CA GLU A 95 10.58 1.06 -0.22
C GLU A 95 11.22 1.46 1.10
N TYR A 96 12.36 0.84 1.42
CA TYR A 96 12.98 0.93 2.73
C TYR A 96 14.32 1.67 2.71
N THR A 97 14.73 2.18 3.87
CA THR A 97 16.08 2.71 4.05
C THR A 97 17.14 1.61 3.86
N ASP A 98 18.39 2.02 3.68
CA ASP A 98 19.53 1.10 3.48
C ASP A 98 19.64 0.09 4.64
N LYS A 99 19.43 -1.20 4.33
CA LYS A 99 19.53 -2.30 5.30
C LYS A 99 20.90 -2.42 5.96
N GLU A 100 21.95 -1.90 5.32
CA GLU A 100 23.30 -1.89 5.86
C GLU A 100 23.46 -0.82 6.97
N LYS A 101 22.47 0.06 7.15
CA LYS A 101 22.42 1.13 8.15
C LYS A 101 21.19 0.98 9.06
N PRO A 102 21.19 0.02 9.99
CA PRO A 102 20.06 -0.19 10.89
C PRO A 102 19.83 1.01 11.84
N PRO A 103 18.58 1.24 12.30
CA PRO A 103 17.39 0.47 11.99
C PRO A 103 16.89 0.72 10.55
N GLN A 104 16.44 -0.34 9.88
CA GLN A 104 15.78 -0.23 8.58
C GLN A 104 14.34 0.24 8.81
N MET A 105 13.89 1.24 8.05
CA MET A 105 12.58 1.87 8.20
C MET A 105 11.90 2.00 6.85
N ALA A 106 10.58 2.21 6.83
CA ALA A 106 9.88 2.61 5.61
C ALA A 106 10.37 4.02 5.19
N ALA A 107 10.84 4.13 3.96
CA ALA A 107 11.37 5.37 3.40
C ALA A 107 10.36 6.00 2.43
N VAL A 108 9.70 5.19 1.61
CA VAL A 108 8.71 5.64 0.62
C VAL A 108 7.49 4.75 0.71
N LEU A 109 6.31 5.37 0.67
CA LEU A 109 5.03 4.70 0.50
C LEU A 109 4.48 5.08 -0.88
N GLN A 110 4.22 4.08 -1.72
CA GLN A 110 3.61 4.26 -3.02
C GLN A 110 2.14 3.87 -2.97
N LEU A 111 1.28 4.70 -3.55
CA LEU A 111 -0.16 4.44 -3.69
C LEU A 111 -0.56 4.73 -5.12
N CYS A 112 -1.27 3.81 -5.78
CA CYS A 112 -1.68 4.00 -7.16
C CYS A 112 -3.12 3.54 -7.44
N VAL A 113 -3.81 4.34 -8.25
CA VAL A 113 -5.14 4.05 -8.78
C VAL A 113 -5.15 4.47 -10.24
N GLU A 114 -5.38 3.51 -11.13
CA GLU A 114 -5.25 3.68 -12.58
C GLU A 114 -3.86 4.28 -12.91
N GLU A 115 -3.80 5.27 -13.80
CA GLU A 115 -2.58 5.97 -14.22
C GLU A 115 -2.24 7.18 -13.32
N LEU A 116 -2.59 7.13 -12.03
CA LEU A 116 -2.22 8.17 -11.07
C LEU A 116 -1.57 7.51 -9.84
N CYS A 117 -0.30 7.83 -9.59
CA CYS A 117 0.39 7.38 -8.40
C CYS A 117 0.86 8.54 -7.51
N LEU A 118 0.74 8.34 -6.19
CA LEU A 118 1.40 9.11 -5.14
C LEU A 118 2.65 8.34 -4.70
N VAL A 119 3.80 9.01 -4.68
CA VAL A 119 5.05 8.52 -4.09
C VAL A 119 5.33 9.39 -2.85
N TYR A 120 4.81 8.96 -1.70
CA TYR A 120 4.96 9.71 -0.46
C TYR A 120 6.30 9.39 0.20
N HIS A 121 7.19 10.37 0.26
CA HIS A 121 8.56 10.20 0.76
C HIS A 121 8.61 10.41 2.27
N ILE A 122 8.33 9.33 3.01
CA ILE A 122 8.30 9.29 4.48
C ILE A 122 9.61 9.81 5.09
N ALA A 123 10.76 9.40 4.55
CA ALA A 123 12.07 9.78 5.12
C ALA A 123 12.38 11.28 5.03
N ALA A 124 11.79 12.00 4.07
CA ALA A 124 11.94 13.45 3.92
C ALA A 124 10.86 14.25 4.66
N ALA A 125 9.78 13.61 5.11
CA ALA A 125 8.64 14.29 5.67
C ALA A 125 8.93 14.87 7.06
N THR A 126 8.55 16.14 7.25
CA THR A 126 8.65 16.80 8.55
C THR A 126 7.44 16.56 9.44
N LYS A 127 6.27 16.29 8.83
CA LYS A 127 4.98 16.10 9.49
C LYS A 127 4.15 15.07 8.73
N TRP A 128 3.23 14.41 9.44
CA TRP A 128 2.28 13.51 8.79
C TRP A 128 1.17 14.28 8.06
N PRO A 129 0.73 13.84 6.86
CA PRO A 129 -0.51 14.30 6.24
C PRO A 129 -1.66 14.00 7.19
N LYS A 130 -2.64 14.93 7.27
CA LYS A 130 -3.70 14.85 8.28
C LYS A 130 -4.53 13.57 8.12
N ARG A 131 -4.71 13.10 6.88
CA ARG A 131 -5.58 11.98 6.55
C ARG A 131 -4.83 10.65 6.39
N LEU A 132 -3.50 10.63 6.44
CA LEU A 132 -2.72 9.44 6.06
C LEU A 132 -3.07 8.20 6.89
N LYS A 133 -3.14 8.34 8.22
CA LYS A 133 -3.46 7.21 9.10
C LYS A 133 -4.86 6.66 8.85
N ASP A 134 -5.85 7.54 8.75
CA ASP A 134 -7.24 7.15 8.46
C ASP A 134 -7.35 6.55 7.06
N PHE A 135 -6.59 7.06 6.11
CA PHE A 135 -6.53 6.55 4.74
C PHE A 135 -6.00 5.12 4.68
N LEU A 136 -4.92 4.81 5.39
CA LEU A 136 -4.34 3.47 5.46
C LEU A 136 -5.19 2.48 6.26
N ARG A 137 -6.00 2.98 7.20
CA ARG A 137 -6.92 2.19 8.03
C ARG A 137 -8.33 2.06 7.48
N GLU A 138 -8.62 2.62 6.31
CA GLU A 138 -9.92 2.50 5.63
C GLU A 138 -10.36 1.02 5.53
N GLU A 139 -11.65 0.77 5.75
CA GLU A 139 -12.21 -0.59 5.80
C GLU A 139 -13.25 -0.83 4.70
N LYS A 140 -13.94 0.21 4.24
CA LYS A 140 -15.17 0.05 3.45
C LYS A 140 -15.00 0.44 1.99
N LEU A 141 -14.27 1.52 1.73
CA LEU A 141 -14.33 2.17 0.42
C LEU A 141 -13.40 1.55 -0.63
N TYR A 142 -12.28 0.98 -0.21
CA TYR A 142 -11.33 0.33 -1.10
C TYR A 142 -10.49 -0.68 -0.33
N THR A 143 -9.88 -1.61 -1.06
CA THR A 143 -8.93 -2.58 -0.51
C THR A 143 -7.53 -2.29 -1.02
N PHE A 144 -6.53 -2.35 -0.13
CA PHE A 144 -5.13 -2.23 -0.53
C PHE A 144 -4.64 -3.52 -1.18
N VAL A 145 -3.95 -3.42 -2.30
CA VAL A 145 -3.37 -4.57 -2.98
C VAL A 145 -1.87 -4.39 -3.12
N GLY A 146 -1.11 -5.41 -2.70
CA GLY A 146 0.34 -5.44 -2.83
C GLY A 146 0.82 -6.82 -3.26
N PHE A 147 2.09 -6.92 -3.67
CA PHE A 147 2.75 -8.18 -3.95
C PHE A 147 3.69 -8.53 -2.78
N SER A 148 3.46 -9.64 -2.07
CA SER A 148 4.23 -9.98 -0.87
C SER A 148 4.16 -8.89 0.23
N ILE A 149 3.01 -8.22 0.31
CA ILE A 149 2.72 -7.04 1.15
C ILE A 149 2.94 -7.24 2.66
N GLY A 150 3.10 -8.48 3.14
CA GLY A 150 3.36 -8.76 4.55
C GLY A 150 4.62 -8.07 5.10
N GLY A 151 5.68 -7.95 4.28
CA GLY A 151 6.89 -7.23 4.64
C GLY A 151 6.66 -5.72 4.77
N ASP A 152 5.94 -5.16 3.81
CA ASP A 152 5.61 -3.73 3.75
C ASP A 152 4.79 -3.29 4.95
N LYS A 153 3.77 -4.08 5.31
CA LYS A 153 2.96 -3.84 6.50
C LYS A 153 3.80 -3.77 7.77
N ARG A 154 4.76 -4.68 7.93
CA ARG A 154 5.66 -4.69 9.09
C ARG A 154 6.53 -3.43 9.12
N MET A 155 7.14 -3.05 7.98
CA MET A 155 7.99 -1.86 7.90
C MET A 155 7.23 -0.56 8.13
N LEU A 156 5.99 -0.45 7.63
CA LEU A 156 5.11 0.67 7.92
C LEU A 156 4.77 0.73 9.42
N GLN A 157 4.48 -0.42 10.04
CA GLN A 157 4.15 -0.50 11.47
C GLN A 157 5.30 -0.03 12.35
N GLU A 158 6.53 -0.46 12.04
CA GLU A 158 7.75 0.01 12.69
C GLU A 158 7.96 1.53 12.52
N SER A 159 7.38 2.11 11.46
CA SER A 159 7.41 3.55 11.15
C SER A 159 6.17 4.32 11.67
N GLY A 160 5.29 3.68 12.46
CA GLY A 160 4.11 4.32 13.05
C GLY A 160 2.90 4.47 12.10
N LEU A 161 2.90 3.75 10.98
CA LEU A 161 1.81 3.66 9.99
C LEU A 161 1.29 2.23 9.92
N GLU A 162 0.03 2.03 9.54
CA GLU A 162 -0.52 0.68 9.47
C GLU A 162 -1.57 0.60 8.37
N ILE A 163 -1.34 -0.27 7.39
CA ILE A 163 -2.38 -0.72 6.47
C ILE A 163 -3.33 -1.61 7.26
N ASN A 164 -4.64 -1.35 7.15
CA ASN A 164 -5.67 -2.10 7.83
C ASN A 164 -5.41 -3.62 7.74
N PRO A 165 -5.28 -4.33 8.88
CA PRO A 165 -4.92 -5.74 8.87
C PRO A 165 -5.99 -6.65 8.26
N ASN A 166 -7.22 -6.18 8.11
CA ASN A 166 -8.34 -6.94 7.59
C ASN A 166 -8.75 -6.52 6.17
N ASN A 167 -8.15 -5.45 5.63
CA ASN A 167 -8.56 -4.88 4.35
C ASN A 167 -7.37 -4.74 3.39
N PHE A 168 -6.77 -5.88 3.08
CA PHE A 168 -5.69 -5.96 2.10
C PHE A 168 -5.70 -7.28 1.32
N ILE A 169 -5.09 -7.26 0.15
CA ILE A 169 -4.90 -8.42 -0.72
C ILE A 169 -3.40 -8.58 -0.98
N ASP A 170 -2.88 -9.75 -0.60
CA ASP A 170 -1.55 -10.20 -1.01
C ASP A 170 -1.69 -10.97 -2.32
N MET A 171 -1.39 -10.29 -3.42
CA MET A 171 -1.53 -10.83 -4.78
C MET A 171 -0.71 -12.11 -4.96
N GLN A 172 0.48 -12.20 -4.35
CA GLN A 172 1.35 -13.38 -4.45
C GLN A 172 0.65 -14.64 -3.91
N ARG A 173 -0.19 -14.50 -2.90
CA ARG A 173 -0.89 -15.61 -2.24
C ARG A 173 -2.28 -15.89 -2.84
N LYS A 174 -2.82 -14.94 -3.61
CA LYS A 174 -4.18 -14.98 -4.13
C LYS A 174 -4.26 -15.38 -5.59
N TRP A 175 -3.23 -15.11 -6.38
CA TRP A 175 -3.21 -15.41 -7.81
C TRP A 175 -2.13 -16.42 -8.17
N LYS A 176 -2.55 -17.50 -8.85
CA LYS A 176 -1.66 -18.47 -9.47
C LYS A 176 -1.70 -18.27 -10.98
N ASP A 177 -0.57 -18.46 -11.63
CA ASP A 177 -0.51 -18.53 -13.08
C ASP A 177 -1.51 -19.59 -13.58
N PRO A 178 -2.50 -19.23 -14.41
CA PRO A 178 -3.49 -20.17 -14.92
C PRO A 178 -2.86 -21.33 -15.71
N LYS A 179 -1.70 -21.12 -16.33
CA LYS A 179 -1.00 -22.10 -17.17
C LYS A 179 -0.22 -23.11 -16.33
N THR A 180 0.57 -22.62 -15.37
CA THR A 180 1.46 -23.48 -14.56
C THR A 180 0.86 -23.89 -13.21
N ARG A 181 -0.21 -23.23 -12.77
CA ARG A 181 -0.87 -23.39 -11.47
C ARG A 181 0.07 -23.12 -10.28
N LYS A 182 1.16 -22.38 -10.52
CA LYS A 182 2.13 -21.95 -9.51
C LYS A 182 1.90 -20.49 -9.13
N TYR A 183 2.31 -20.12 -7.92
CA TYR A 183 2.40 -18.71 -7.54
C TYR A 183 3.57 -18.06 -8.26
N TYR A 184 3.46 -16.76 -8.51
CA TYR A 184 4.51 -15.97 -9.12
C TYR A 184 5.62 -15.63 -8.11
N ASP A 185 6.86 -15.60 -8.59
CA ASP A 185 8.02 -15.26 -7.77
C ASP A 185 8.23 -13.74 -7.68
N SER A 186 7.70 -12.97 -8.63
CA SER A 186 7.82 -11.52 -8.64
C SER A 186 6.61 -10.79 -9.23
N LEU A 187 6.44 -9.52 -8.84
CA LEU A 187 5.50 -8.59 -9.45
C LEU A 187 5.70 -8.46 -10.97
N ALA A 188 6.95 -8.46 -11.44
CA ALA A 188 7.27 -8.35 -12.85
C ALA A 188 6.74 -9.55 -13.66
N ASP A 189 6.79 -10.75 -13.08
CA ASP A 189 6.25 -11.96 -13.72
C ASP A 189 4.72 -11.92 -13.77
N VAL A 190 4.07 -11.44 -12.69
CA VAL A 190 2.62 -11.24 -12.69
C VAL A 190 2.23 -10.23 -13.76
N ALA A 191 2.83 -9.04 -13.74
CA ALA A 191 2.54 -7.95 -14.66
C ALA A 191 2.83 -8.34 -16.12
N GLY A 192 3.91 -9.07 -16.36
CA GLY A 192 4.24 -9.66 -17.66
C GLY A 192 3.15 -10.62 -18.16
N GLY A 193 2.65 -11.46 -17.26
CA GLY A 193 1.66 -12.48 -17.56
C GLY A 193 0.21 -11.97 -17.71
N VAL A 194 -0.19 -10.94 -16.97
CA VAL A 194 -1.59 -10.46 -16.93
C VAL A 194 -1.80 -9.10 -17.56
N ILE A 195 -0.78 -8.24 -17.64
CA ILE A 195 -0.87 -6.93 -18.29
C ILE A 195 -0.26 -7.01 -19.69
N HIS A 196 1.07 -7.16 -19.76
CA HIS A 196 1.81 -7.14 -21.02
C HIS A 196 3.28 -7.57 -20.80
N PRO A 197 3.92 -8.31 -21.73
CA PRO A 197 5.33 -8.74 -21.62
C PRO A 197 6.35 -7.61 -21.42
N PHE A 198 5.96 -6.37 -21.75
CA PHE A 198 6.73 -5.15 -21.47
C PHE A 198 7.18 -5.05 -19.99
N TYR A 199 6.37 -5.54 -19.06
CA TYR A 199 6.64 -5.44 -17.62
C TYR A 199 7.63 -6.50 -17.10
N GLU A 200 7.94 -7.56 -17.85
CA GLU A 200 8.92 -8.58 -17.42
C GLU A 200 10.32 -7.98 -17.18
N GLY A 201 10.64 -6.89 -17.90
CA GLY A 201 11.91 -6.17 -17.78
C GLY A 201 11.93 -5.07 -16.73
N MET A 202 10.82 -4.79 -16.01
CA MET A 202 10.72 -3.57 -15.19
C MET A 202 11.74 -3.50 -14.05
N LYS A 203 12.07 -4.65 -13.43
CA LYS A 203 13.07 -4.73 -12.36
C LYS A 203 14.51 -4.47 -12.80
N LYS A 204 14.82 -4.62 -14.09
CA LYS A 204 16.20 -4.46 -14.60
C LYS A 204 16.62 -3.00 -14.73
N LYS A 205 15.72 -2.06 -14.44
CA LYS A 205 15.94 -0.61 -14.59
C LYS A 205 16.60 0.05 -13.37
N MET A 206 16.75 -0.67 -12.25
CA MET A 206 17.45 -0.20 -11.05
C MET A 206 18.68 -1.06 -10.74
N ASN A 207 19.76 -0.42 -10.30
CA ASN A 207 20.96 -1.11 -9.84
C ASN A 207 21.01 -1.20 -8.30
N ARG A 208 21.94 -2.00 -7.76
CA ARG A 208 22.08 -2.21 -6.31
C ARG A 208 22.45 -0.94 -5.54
N ALA A 209 23.13 0.02 -6.17
CA ALA A 209 23.46 1.30 -5.52
C ALA A 209 22.22 2.19 -5.39
N ASP A 210 21.33 2.19 -6.39
CA ASP A 210 20.09 2.97 -6.37
C ASP A 210 19.18 2.57 -5.20
N HIS A 211 19.10 1.26 -4.87
CA HIS A 211 18.31 0.75 -3.73
C HIS A 211 18.75 1.30 -2.36
N LYS A 212 19.93 1.95 -2.26
CA LYS A 212 20.41 2.57 -1.02
C LYS A 212 19.98 4.03 -0.86
N LEU A 213 19.34 4.61 -1.88
CA LEU A 213 19.07 6.05 -1.95
C LEU A 213 17.63 6.41 -1.56
N TRP A 214 16.78 5.44 -1.20
CA TRP A 214 15.37 5.70 -0.85
C TRP A 214 15.17 6.63 0.35
N GLY A 215 16.14 6.71 1.26
CA GLY A 215 16.12 7.66 2.38
C GLY A 215 16.71 9.04 2.06
N ASN A 216 17.22 9.27 0.85
CA ASN A 216 17.86 10.52 0.47
C ASN A 216 16.83 11.51 -0.05
N SER A 217 16.90 12.75 0.46
CA SER A 217 16.03 13.85 0.03
C SER A 217 16.80 14.87 -0.81
N PRO A 218 16.27 15.32 -1.96
CA PRO A 218 15.10 14.78 -2.66
C PRO A 218 15.39 13.46 -3.38
N LEU A 219 14.34 12.67 -3.68
CA LEU A 219 14.48 11.48 -4.53
C LEU A 219 14.82 11.88 -5.98
N PRO A 220 15.75 11.19 -6.63
CA PRO A 220 16.03 11.39 -8.05
C PRO A 220 14.90 10.83 -8.93
N ASP A 221 14.72 11.42 -10.13
CA ASP A 221 13.59 11.09 -11.01
C ASP A 221 13.53 9.60 -11.39
N ASN A 222 14.67 8.90 -11.52
CA ASN A 222 14.69 7.47 -11.82
C ASN A 222 14.05 6.62 -10.70
N LEU A 223 14.26 6.97 -9.43
CA LEU A 223 13.62 6.32 -8.29
C LEU A 223 12.13 6.65 -8.21
N ILE A 224 11.75 7.89 -8.51
CA ILE A 224 10.35 8.30 -8.57
C ILE A 224 9.62 7.53 -9.68
N THR A 225 10.22 7.43 -10.87
CA THR A 225 9.70 6.65 -11.99
C THR A 225 9.56 5.17 -11.64
N TYR A 226 10.59 4.57 -11.04
CA TYR A 226 10.55 3.17 -10.62
C TYR A 226 9.41 2.92 -9.63
N ALA A 227 9.35 3.70 -8.56
CA ALA A 227 8.31 3.61 -7.52
C ALA A 227 6.89 3.75 -8.10
N GLY A 228 6.68 4.69 -9.02
CA GLY A 228 5.38 4.83 -9.67
C GLY A 228 5.03 3.63 -10.57
N ILE A 229 5.99 3.09 -11.32
CA ILE A 229 5.75 1.93 -12.19
C ILE A 229 5.45 0.67 -11.36
N ASP A 230 6.13 0.44 -10.24
CA ASP A 230 5.87 -0.70 -9.34
C ASP A 230 4.46 -0.62 -8.74
N ALA A 231 4.04 0.57 -8.29
CA ALA A 231 2.68 0.76 -7.77
C ALA A 231 1.60 0.65 -8.85
N TYR A 232 1.84 1.17 -10.06
CA TYR A 232 0.95 0.99 -11.22
C TYR A 232 0.82 -0.49 -11.59
N ALA A 233 1.94 -1.20 -11.72
CA ALA A 233 1.95 -2.61 -12.10
C ALA A 233 1.21 -3.46 -11.08
N THR A 234 1.34 -3.14 -9.78
CA THR A 234 0.60 -3.78 -8.70
C THR A 234 -0.91 -3.56 -8.85
N TYR A 235 -1.35 -2.30 -8.97
CA TYR A 235 -2.76 -1.96 -9.16
C TYR A 235 -3.36 -2.63 -10.40
N LYS A 236 -2.73 -2.41 -11.56
CA LYS A 236 -3.23 -2.85 -12.86
C LYS A 236 -3.25 -4.37 -12.95
N SER A 237 -2.26 -5.06 -12.38
CA SER A 237 -2.24 -6.53 -12.35
C SER A 237 -3.45 -7.07 -11.61
N TRP A 238 -3.71 -6.57 -10.40
CA TRP A 238 -4.86 -7.03 -9.63
C TRP A 238 -6.18 -6.70 -10.29
N LYS A 239 -6.34 -5.47 -10.80
CA LYS A 239 -7.56 -5.09 -11.52
C LYS A 239 -7.83 -6.03 -12.71
N THR A 240 -6.80 -6.40 -13.46
CA THR A 240 -6.95 -7.36 -14.56
C THR A 240 -7.30 -8.76 -14.06
N ILE A 241 -6.65 -9.22 -12.98
CA ILE A 241 -6.93 -10.51 -12.35
C ILE A 241 -8.38 -10.58 -11.85
N ASP A 242 -8.85 -9.55 -11.16
CA ASP A 242 -10.21 -9.43 -10.63
C ASP A 242 -11.23 -9.53 -11.78
N ASN A 243 -11.03 -8.77 -12.85
CA ASN A 243 -11.86 -8.85 -14.06
C ASN A 243 -11.87 -10.26 -14.69
N ILE A 244 -10.74 -10.95 -14.73
CA ILE A 244 -10.65 -12.33 -15.25
C ILE A 244 -11.46 -13.28 -14.38
N VAL A 245 -11.30 -13.21 -13.06
CA VAL A 245 -12.01 -14.07 -12.10
C VAL A 245 -13.51 -13.84 -12.16
N THR A 246 -13.95 -12.57 -12.13
CA THR A 246 -15.37 -12.21 -12.28
C THR A 246 -15.94 -12.72 -13.60
N GLY A 247 -15.21 -12.56 -14.70
CA GLY A 247 -15.65 -13.07 -16.00
C GLY A 247 -15.80 -14.60 -16.03
N TRP A 248 -14.91 -15.34 -15.35
CA TRP A 248 -15.04 -16.78 -15.22
C TRP A 248 -16.23 -17.21 -14.37
N ASP A 249 -16.51 -16.49 -13.28
CA ASP A 249 -17.64 -16.82 -12.40
C ASP A 249 -18.98 -16.58 -13.09
N ILE A 250 -19.14 -15.45 -13.80
CA ILE A 250 -20.33 -15.18 -14.63
C ILE A 250 -20.51 -16.27 -15.69
N SER A 251 -19.43 -16.68 -16.35
CA SER A 251 -19.50 -17.72 -17.39
C SER A 251 -19.98 -19.06 -16.82
N LYS A 252 -19.51 -19.44 -15.63
CA LYS A 252 -19.96 -20.66 -14.94
C LYS A 252 -21.41 -20.59 -14.50
N GLU A 253 -21.87 -19.44 -14.02
CA GLU A 253 -23.27 -19.23 -13.64
C GLU A 253 -24.20 -19.38 -14.86
N GLN A 254 -23.83 -18.81 -16.00
CA GLN A 254 -24.57 -18.96 -17.26
C GLN A 254 -24.56 -20.41 -17.79
N GLU A 255 -23.45 -21.14 -17.63
CA GLU A 255 -23.41 -22.57 -17.96
C GLU A 255 -24.29 -23.43 -17.04
N ALA A 256 -24.41 -23.04 -15.76
CA ALA A 256 -25.24 -23.73 -14.78
C ALA A 256 -26.74 -23.43 -14.93
N ASP A 257 -27.10 -22.22 -15.35
CA ASP A 257 -28.47 -21.80 -15.66
C ASP A 257 -28.54 -20.99 -16.96
N PRO A 258 -28.77 -21.65 -18.11
CA PRO A 258 -28.82 -21.00 -19.43
C PRO A 258 -29.97 -19.98 -19.58
N TYR A 259 -30.94 -19.96 -18.66
CA TYR A 259 -32.12 -19.11 -18.68
C TYR A 259 -32.09 -18.01 -17.60
N TYR A 260 -30.95 -17.78 -16.94
CA TYR A 260 -30.83 -16.81 -15.85
C TYR A 260 -31.30 -15.38 -16.25
N HIS A 261 -31.18 -15.02 -17.53
CA HIS A 261 -31.64 -13.73 -18.06
C HIS A 261 -33.09 -13.73 -18.57
N CYS A 262 -33.77 -14.88 -18.62
CA CYS A 262 -35.13 -15.01 -19.14
C CYS A 262 -36.21 -14.74 -18.08
N ASN A 263 -35.85 -14.70 -16.79
CA ASN A 263 -36.82 -14.52 -15.69
C ASN A 263 -37.27 -13.07 -15.46
N PHE A 264 -36.85 -12.10 -16.29
CA PHE A 264 -37.25 -10.69 -16.18
C PHE A 264 -38.27 -10.26 -17.25
N ALA A 265 -38.78 -11.18 -18.08
CA ALA A 265 -39.66 -10.83 -19.20
C ALA A 265 -41.13 -11.24 -19.05
N ASP A 266 -41.51 -12.03 -18.03
CA ASP A 266 -42.86 -12.63 -17.93
C ASP A 266 -43.64 -12.26 -16.65
N GLU A 267 -43.41 -11.07 -16.07
CA GLU A 267 -44.32 -10.48 -15.09
C GLU A 267 -44.87 -9.16 -15.63
N ASP A 268 -45.71 -9.23 -16.68
CA ASP A 268 -46.73 -8.22 -17.03
C ASP A 268 -47.55 -8.74 -18.23
N ALA A 269 -48.52 -9.64 -17.96
CA ALA A 269 -49.58 -10.02 -18.88
C ALA A 269 -50.90 -10.29 -18.14
#